data_AF-A0A2G9PPU8-F1
#
_entry.id   AF-A0A2G9PPU8-F1
#
_cell.length_a   1.000
_cell.length_b   1.000
_cell.length_c   1.000
_cell.angle_alpha   90.00
_cell.angle_beta   90.00
_cell.angle_gamma   90.00
#
_symmetry.space_group_name_H-M   'P 1'
#
loop_
_entity.id
_entity.type
_entity.pdbx_description
1 polymer ?
#
loop_
_entity_poly.entity_id
_entity_poly.type
_entity_poly.pdbx_seq_one_letter_code
_entity_poly.pdbx_strand_id
1 'polypeptide(L)'
;MVNIKESIEGLQSNNDKIRYNQFKILLPISEKNPKSLYPFWDIFVDLLKKDEVSNKYYAICLIANVVKVDNLNKFEKIFNQFYKLLEHESPVVSPNVAGASGKIVNAKPHLESKITNKLLKVDSTSKSRYLDLMKSYVIQAFDEYFDKIKNKKRIIKFVEDQLNSTSPKTKKLAKEFLKKRNIE
;
A
#
# COMPACT_ATOMS: atom_id res chain seq x y z
N MET A 1 -18.87 -21.48 8.11
CA MET A 1 -19.00 -20.00 8.02
C MET A 1 -17.83 -19.41 8.80
N VAL A 2 -17.04 -18.49 8.24
CA VAL A 2 -15.89 -17.91 8.96
C VAL A 2 -16.40 -16.97 10.06
N ASN A 3 -15.94 -17.16 11.29
CA ASN A 3 -16.21 -16.25 12.39
C ASN A 3 -15.23 -15.06 12.34
N ILE A 4 -15.70 -13.92 11.78
CA ILE A 4 -14.86 -12.73 11.61
C ILE A 4 -14.34 -12.21 12.95
N LYS A 5 -15.15 -12.22 14.02
CA LYS A 5 -14.74 -11.71 15.33
C LYS A 5 -13.58 -12.53 15.90
N GLU A 6 -13.69 -13.85 15.86
CA GLU A 6 -12.64 -14.77 16.31
C GLU A 6 -11.34 -14.59 15.50
N SER A 7 -11.45 -14.41 14.17
CA SER A 7 -10.28 -14.10 13.34
C SER A 7 -9.65 -12.75 13.69
N ILE A 8 -10.44 -11.72 14.01
CA ILE A 8 -9.94 -10.42 14.45
C ILE A 8 -9.26 -10.51 15.83
N GLU A 9 -9.79 -11.32 16.74
CA GLU A 9 -9.15 -11.59 18.04
C GLU A 9 -7.80 -12.29 17.85
N GLY A 10 -7.76 -13.35 17.04
CA GLY A 10 -6.51 -14.06 16.78
C GLY A 10 -5.49 -13.24 15.98
N LEU A 11 -5.92 -12.25 15.19
CA LEU A 11 -5.03 -11.28 14.54
C LEU A 11 -4.25 -10.43 15.56
N GLN A 12 -4.76 -10.28 16.78
CA GLN A 12 -4.11 -9.53 17.86
C GLN A 12 -3.24 -10.39 18.78
N SER A 13 -3.19 -11.71 18.55
CA SER A 13 -2.43 -12.66 19.36
C SER A 13 -0.94 -12.34 19.45
N ASN A 14 -0.32 -12.59 20.60
CA ASN A 14 1.15 -12.51 20.72
C ASN A 14 1.86 -13.65 19.97
N ASN A 15 1.13 -14.67 19.50
CA ASN A 15 1.70 -15.77 18.72
C ASN A 15 1.66 -15.46 17.21
N ASP A 16 2.84 -15.35 16.60
CA ASP A 16 3.02 -15.01 15.18
C ASP A 16 2.31 -15.98 14.22
N LYS A 17 2.33 -17.28 14.53
CA LYS A 17 1.68 -18.30 13.70
C LYS A 17 0.16 -18.14 13.73
N ILE A 18 -0.40 -17.82 14.90
CA ILE A 18 -1.83 -17.54 15.06
C ILE A 18 -2.18 -16.28 14.27
N ARG A 19 -1.45 -15.17 14.45
CA ARG A 19 -1.72 -13.93 13.70
C ARG A 19 -1.66 -14.13 12.20
N TYR A 20 -0.63 -14.80 11.70
CA TYR A 20 -0.47 -15.07 10.27
C TYR A 20 -1.63 -15.89 9.70
N ASN A 21 -2.05 -16.95 10.40
CA ASN A 21 -3.17 -17.77 9.98
C ASN A 21 -4.47 -16.96 9.93
N GLN A 22 -4.73 -16.10 10.91
CA GLN A 22 -5.91 -15.24 10.88
C GLN A 22 -5.82 -14.16 9.79
N PHE A 23 -4.65 -13.57 9.58
CA PHE A 23 -4.45 -12.64 8.47
C PHE A 23 -4.78 -13.28 7.12
N LYS A 24 -4.34 -14.53 6.88
CA LYS A 24 -4.67 -15.26 5.64
C LYS A 24 -6.16 -15.48 5.44
N ILE A 25 -6.92 -15.61 6.51
CA ILE A 25 -8.39 -15.73 6.46
C ILE A 25 -9.01 -14.35 6.18
N LEU A 26 -8.54 -13.31 6.86
CA LEU A 26 -9.10 -11.95 6.77
C LEU A 26 -8.77 -11.26 5.45
N LEU A 27 -7.61 -11.54 4.84
CA LEU A 27 -7.17 -10.88 3.61
C LEU A 27 -8.17 -11.05 2.44
N PRO A 28 -8.57 -12.26 2.01
CA PRO A 28 -9.55 -12.42 0.95
C PRO A 28 -10.94 -11.88 1.34
N ILE A 29 -11.29 -11.89 2.63
CA ILE A 29 -12.54 -11.28 3.12
C ILE A 29 -12.47 -9.76 2.96
N SER A 30 -11.35 -9.11 3.28
CA SER A 30 -11.18 -7.66 3.13
C SER A 30 -11.36 -7.22 1.67
N GLU A 31 -10.95 -8.04 0.71
CA GLU A 31 -11.10 -7.77 -0.72
C GLU A 31 -12.54 -7.95 -1.19
N LYS A 32 -13.16 -9.08 -0.86
CA LYS A 32 -14.49 -9.48 -1.35
C LYS A 32 -15.64 -8.83 -0.57
N ASN A 33 -15.50 -8.70 0.74
CA ASN A 33 -16.48 -8.15 1.66
C ASN A 33 -15.84 -7.17 2.67
N PRO A 34 -15.35 -6.01 2.22
CA PRO A 34 -14.71 -5.01 3.08
C PRO A 34 -15.64 -4.48 4.20
N LYS A 35 -16.96 -4.45 3.96
CA LYS A 35 -17.95 -3.90 4.90
C LYS A 35 -17.98 -4.67 6.21
N SER A 36 -17.77 -5.98 6.17
CA SER A 36 -17.75 -6.80 7.38
C SER A 36 -16.52 -6.58 8.25
N LEU A 37 -15.44 -6.01 7.70
CA LEU A 37 -14.21 -5.71 8.44
C LEU A 37 -14.11 -4.25 8.89
N TYR A 38 -14.86 -3.33 8.28
CA TYR A 38 -14.84 -1.91 8.63
C TYR A 38 -15.11 -1.60 10.12
N PRO A 39 -16.00 -2.31 10.84
CA PRO A 39 -16.18 -2.12 12.28
C PRO A 39 -14.91 -2.32 13.10
N PHE A 40 -13.92 -3.06 12.58
CA PHE A 40 -12.65 -3.36 13.25
C PHE A 40 -11.50 -2.44 12.79
N TRP A 41 -11.81 -1.33 12.11
CA TRP A 41 -10.82 -0.39 11.59
C TRP A 41 -9.73 -0.02 12.61
N ASP A 42 -10.16 0.29 13.84
CA ASP A 42 -9.24 0.80 14.87
C ASP A 42 -8.20 -0.26 15.29
N ILE A 43 -8.55 -1.55 15.22
CA ILE A 43 -7.60 -2.66 15.44
C ILE A 43 -6.51 -2.66 14.36
N PHE A 44 -6.88 -2.43 13.09
CA PHE A 44 -5.89 -2.34 12.01
C PHE A 44 -4.97 -1.13 12.19
N VAL A 45 -5.51 0.00 12.65
CA VAL A 45 -4.71 1.19 12.96
C VAL A 45 -3.74 0.93 14.11
N ASP A 46 -4.16 0.20 15.14
CA ASP A 46 -3.29 -0.15 16.25
C ASP A 46 -2.17 -1.11 15.85
N LEU A 47 -2.44 -2.05 14.93
CA LEU A 47 -1.40 -2.91 14.34
C LEU A 47 -0.32 -2.11 13.57
N LEU A 48 -0.64 -0.95 12.97
CA LEU A 48 0.38 -0.08 12.35
C LEU A 48 1.36 0.51 13.37
N LYS A 49 0.94 0.66 14.64
CA LYS A 49 1.75 1.26 15.71
C LYS A 49 2.68 0.25 16.37
N LYS A 50 2.37 -1.04 16.28
CA LYS A 50 3.19 -2.12 16.86
C LYS A 50 4.54 -2.22 16.14
N ASP A 51 5.60 -2.58 16.84
CA ASP A 51 6.96 -2.60 16.30
C ASP A 51 7.16 -3.68 15.23
N GLU A 52 6.48 -4.81 15.33
CA GLU A 52 6.70 -5.95 14.46
C GLU A 52 6.31 -5.66 13.00
N VAL A 53 7.21 -6.00 12.09
CA VAL A 53 7.03 -5.85 10.63
C VAL A 53 5.77 -6.56 10.14
N SER A 54 5.46 -7.75 10.69
CA SER A 54 4.28 -8.53 10.32
C SER A 54 2.98 -7.81 10.68
N ASN A 55 2.90 -7.19 11.86
CA ASN A 55 1.73 -6.41 12.29
C ASN A 55 1.47 -5.23 11.34
N LYS A 56 2.52 -4.46 11.02
CA LYS A 56 2.42 -3.36 10.07
C LYS A 56 1.99 -3.84 8.68
N TYR A 57 2.60 -4.92 8.19
CA TYR A 57 2.26 -5.50 6.89
C TYR A 57 0.79 -5.92 6.81
N TYR A 58 0.29 -6.65 7.81
CA TYR A 58 -1.12 -7.09 7.85
C TYR A 58 -2.06 -5.89 7.86
N ALA A 59 -1.76 -4.88 8.68
CA ALA A 59 -2.54 -3.65 8.73
C ALA A 59 -2.57 -2.91 7.40
N ILE A 60 -1.43 -2.75 6.72
CA ILE A 60 -1.33 -2.10 5.41
C ILE A 60 -2.26 -2.77 4.40
N CYS A 61 -2.19 -4.11 4.29
CA CYS A 61 -3.02 -4.86 3.36
C CYS A 61 -4.52 -4.73 3.68
N LEU A 62 -4.89 -4.88 4.95
CA LEU A 62 -6.29 -4.81 5.37
C LEU A 62 -6.87 -3.40 5.20
N ILE A 63 -6.14 -2.35 5.60
CA ILE A 63 -6.56 -0.96 5.43
C ILE A 63 -6.76 -0.63 3.94
N ALA A 64 -5.81 -1.02 3.08
CA ALA A 64 -5.89 -0.75 1.64
C ALA A 64 -7.11 -1.38 0.97
N ASN A 65 -7.62 -2.50 1.51
CA ASN A 65 -8.81 -3.15 1.00
C ASN A 65 -10.10 -2.60 1.63
N VAL A 66 -10.07 -2.23 2.91
CA VAL A 66 -11.24 -1.75 3.67
C VAL A 66 -11.54 -0.28 3.40
N VAL A 67 -10.56 0.54 3.03
CA VAL A 67 -10.73 1.98 2.78
C VAL A 67 -11.81 2.32 1.75
N LYS A 68 -12.15 1.41 0.82
CA LYS A 68 -13.22 1.62 -0.17
C LYS A 68 -14.63 1.74 0.43
N VAL A 69 -14.82 1.37 1.70
CA VAL A 69 -16.09 1.53 2.43
C VAL A 69 -15.99 2.53 3.59
N ASP A 70 -14.90 3.30 3.64
CA ASP A 70 -14.63 4.28 4.70
C ASP A 70 -15.45 5.57 4.51
N ASN A 71 -16.73 5.50 4.85
CA ASN A 71 -17.67 6.62 4.76
C ASN A 71 -17.45 7.70 5.84
N LEU A 72 -16.68 7.39 6.89
CA LEU A 72 -16.39 8.31 8.00
C LEU A 72 -15.03 9.02 7.87
N ASN A 73 -14.36 8.84 6.72
CA ASN A 73 -13.05 9.42 6.44
C ASN A 73 -12.01 9.12 7.55
N LYS A 74 -12.02 7.88 8.06
CA LYS A 74 -11.04 7.41 9.06
C LYS A 74 -9.64 7.33 8.46
N PHE A 75 -9.49 7.03 7.17
CA PHE A 75 -8.17 6.98 6.53
C PHE A 75 -7.48 8.35 6.52
N GLU A 76 -8.23 9.42 6.25
CA GLU A 76 -7.72 10.78 6.23
C GLU A 76 -7.09 11.17 7.58
N LYS A 77 -7.68 10.70 8.69
CA LYS A 77 -7.16 10.93 10.05
C LYS A 77 -5.81 10.27 10.29
N ILE A 78 -5.56 9.10 9.69
CA ILE A 78 -4.29 8.37 9.81
C ILE A 78 -3.33 8.62 8.64
N PHE A 79 -3.68 9.48 7.69
CA PHE A 79 -2.93 9.65 6.43
C PHE A 79 -1.44 9.88 6.65
N ASN A 80 -1.09 10.80 7.55
CA ASN A 80 0.31 11.13 7.84
C ASN A 80 1.03 9.96 8.52
N GLN A 81 0.36 9.25 9.45
CA GLN A 81 0.91 8.06 10.11
C GLN A 81 1.17 6.94 9.08
N PHE A 82 0.20 6.66 8.21
CA PHE A 82 0.30 5.62 7.18
C PHE A 82 1.45 5.91 6.21
N TYR A 83 1.55 7.15 5.72
CA TYR A 83 2.57 7.50 4.74
C TYR A 83 3.96 7.76 5.33
N LYS A 84 4.10 7.98 6.64
CA LYS A 84 5.41 7.98 7.31
C LYS A 84 6.12 6.62 7.15
N LEU A 85 5.36 5.54 6.99
CA LEU A 85 5.90 4.19 6.80
C LEU A 85 6.62 3.99 5.44
N LEU A 86 6.53 4.93 4.49
CA LEU A 86 7.40 4.94 3.30
C LEU A 86 8.89 5.06 3.66
N GLU A 87 9.20 5.59 4.84
CA GLU A 87 10.56 5.76 5.36
C GLU A 87 11.02 4.54 6.17
N HIS A 88 10.18 3.53 6.35
CA HIS A 88 10.52 2.35 7.14
C HIS A 88 11.61 1.52 6.45
N GLU A 89 12.60 1.09 7.23
CA GLU A 89 13.79 0.36 6.74
C GLU A 89 13.51 -1.10 6.33
N SER A 90 12.29 -1.58 6.53
CA SER A 90 11.93 -2.97 6.23
C SER A 90 11.65 -3.11 4.73
N PRO A 91 12.17 -4.18 4.08
CA PRO A 91 11.85 -4.48 2.68
C PRO A 91 10.39 -4.93 2.49
N VAL A 92 9.63 -5.06 3.58
CA VAL A 92 8.21 -5.42 3.56
C VAL A 92 7.34 -4.18 3.76
N VAL A 93 7.61 -3.36 4.78
CA VAL A 93 6.71 -2.27 5.16
C VAL A 93 6.64 -1.17 4.10
N SER A 94 7.77 -0.54 3.78
CA SER A 94 7.78 0.61 2.87
C SER A 94 7.31 0.28 1.44
N PRO A 95 7.68 -0.87 0.84
CA PRO A 95 7.16 -1.24 -0.48
C PRO A 95 5.66 -1.53 -0.46
N ASN A 96 5.12 -2.16 0.59
CA ASN A 96 3.68 -2.42 0.66
C ASN A 96 2.85 -1.16 0.88
N VAL A 97 3.36 -0.14 1.59
CA VAL A 97 2.71 1.18 1.66
C VAL A 97 2.66 1.83 0.28
N ALA A 98 3.77 1.78 -0.46
CA ALA A 98 3.82 2.29 -1.82
C ALA A 98 2.80 1.58 -2.72
N GLY A 99 2.79 0.24 -2.72
CA GLY A 99 1.85 -0.55 -3.55
C GLY A 99 0.38 -0.35 -3.16
N ALA A 100 0.06 -0.36 -1.87
CA ALA A 100 -1.29 -0.13 -1.34
C ALA A 100 -1.89 1.22 -1.78
N SER A 101 -1.04 2.19 -2.11
CA SER A 101 -1.47 3.53 -2.51
C SER A 101 -2.34 3.53 -3.77
N GLY A 102 -2.17 2.58 -4.69
CA GLY A 102 -3.02 2.47 -5.88
C GLY A 102 -4.48 2.20 -5.50
N LYS A 103 -4.71 1.20 -4.65
CA LYS A 103 -6.03 0.86 -4.09
C LYS A 103 -6.64 2.04 -3.32
N ILE A 104 -5.82 2.74 -2.53
CA ILE A 104 -6.26 3.91 -1.75
C ILE A 104 -6.71 5.05 -2.66
N VAL A 105 -5.95 5.39 -3.72
CA VAL A 105 -6.36 6.43 -4.68
C VAL A 105 -7.64 6.05 -5.38
N ASN A 106 -7.78 4.78 -5.79
CA ASN A 106 -9.00 4.27 -6.42
C ASN A 106 -10.22 4.36 -5.48
N ALA A 107 -10.03 4.15 -4.18
CA ALA A 107 -11.08 4.26 -3.16
C ALA A 107 -11.38 5.70 -2.74
N LYS A 108 -10.37 6.58 -2.75
CA LYS A 108 -10.44 7.97 -2.27
C LYS A 108 -9.80 8.92 -3.30
N PRO A 109 -10.46 9.18 -4.45
CA PRO A 109 -9.85 9.95 -5.54
C PRO A 109 -9.43 11.37 -5.18
N HIS A 110 -10.08 12.01 -4.20
CA HIS A 110 -9.68 13.34 -3.70
C HIS A 110 -8.29 13.37 -3.06
N LEU A 111 -7.73 12.22 -2.69
CA LEU A 111 -6.37 12.09 -2.15
C LEU A 111 -5.30 11.89 -3.22
N GLU A 112 -5.68 11.70 -4.50
CA GLU A 112 -4.77 11.37 -5.62
C GLU A 112 -3.53 12.26 -5.62
N SER A 113 -3.72 13.58 -5.76
CA SER A 113 -2.60 14.52 -5.85
C SER A 113 -1.64 14.44 -4.65
N LYS A 114 -2.20 14.29 -3.44
CA LYS A 114 -1.41 14.21 -2.20
C LYS A 114 -0.60 12.90 -2.14
N ILE A 115 -1.20 11.79 -2.56
CA ILE A 115 -0.57 10.47 -2.59
C ILE A 115 0.51 10.42 -3.67
N THR A 116 0.17 10.81 -4.90
CA THR A 116 1.11 10.86 -6.03
C THR A 116 2.32 11.74 -5.70
N ASN A 117 2.13 12.89 -5.06
CA ASN A 117 3.24 13.74 -4.63
C ASN A 117 4.17 13.06 -3.61
N LYS A 118 3.65 12.21 -2.72
CA LYS A 118 4.48 11.43 -1.79
C LYS A 118 5.25 10.33 -2.51
N LEU A 119 4.59 9.60 -3.40
CA LEU A 119 5.21 8.51 -4.16
C LEU A 119 6.31 9.01 -5.10
N LEU A 120 6.13 10.17 -5.75
CA LEU A 120 7.15 10.78 -6.61
C LEU A 120 8.37 11.30 -5.83
N LYS A 121 8.27 11.47 -4.51
CA LYS A 121 9.34 12.04 -3.68
C LYS A 121 10.17 10.98 -2.95
N VAL A 122 9.88 9.69 -3.14
CA VAL A 122 10.53 8.60 -2.40
C VAL A 122 12.05 8.59 -2.53
N ASP A 123 12.60 9.02 -3.67
CA ASP A 123 14.04 9.18 -3.87
C ASP A 123 14.68 10.20 -2.93
N SER A 124 13.95 11.26 -2.58
CA SER A 124 14.43 12.33 -1.72
C SER A 124 14.11 12.12 -0.24
N THR A 125 13.09 11.32 0.07
CA THR A 125 12.56 11.18 1.44
C THR A 125 12.93 9.86 2.11
N SER A 126 13.18 8.79 1.36
CA SER A 126 13.50 7.49 1.94
C SER A 126 15.00 7.23 1.91
N LYS A 127 15.57 6.86 3.06
CA LYS A 127 16.96 6.39 3.20
C LYS A 127 17.07 4.86 3.16
N SER A 128 15.98 4.18 2.82
CA SER A 128 15.95 2.71 2.82
C SER A 128 16.92 2.15 1.80
N ARG A 129 17.73 1.17 2.22
CA ARG A 129 18.56 0.36 1.31
C ARG A 129 17.74 -0.44 0.29
N TYR A 130 16.42 -0.52 0.48
CA TYR A 130 15.48 -1.19 -0.42
C TYR A 130 14.71 -0.21 -1.31
N LEU A 131 15.16 1.05 -1.41
CA LEU A 131 14.53 2.10 -2.21
C LEU A 131 14.25 1.64 -3.65
N ASP A 132 15.23 1.05 -4.34
CA ASP A 132 15.04 0.59 -5.71
C ASP A 132 13.97 -0.51 -5.81
N LEU A 133 13.86 -1.41 -4.84
CA LEU A 133 12.76 -2.37 -4.77
C LEU A 133 11.43 -1.67 -4.50
N MET A 134 11.37 -0.71 -3.58
CA MET A 134 10.17 0.05 -3.27
C MET A 134 9.62 0.76 -4.51
N LYS A 135 10.48 1.28 -5.38
CA LYS A 135 10.05 1.91 -6.65
C LYS A 135 9.28 0.96 -7.56
N SER A 136 9.55 -0.35 -7.51
CA SER A 136 8.72 -1.34 -8.24
C SER A 136 7.27 -1.29 -7.80
N TYR A 137 7.01 -1.09 -6.50
CA TYR A 137 5.66 -0.97 -5.95
C TYR A 137 5.05 0.40 -6.21
N VAL A 138 5.87 1.46 -6.27
CA VAL A 138 5.42 2.78 -6.73
C VAL A 138 4.90 2.71 -8.17
N ILE A 139 5.63 2.04 -9.07
CA ILE A 139 5.22 1.83 -10.47
C ILE A 139 3.91 1.04 -10.53
N GLN A 140 3.77 -0.02 -9.72
CA GLN A 140 2.51 -0.78 -9.64
C GLN A 140 1.35 0.09 -9.18
N ALA A 141 1.55 0.89 -8.13
CA ALA A 141 0.53 1.82 -7.67
C ALA A 141 0.14 2.80 -8.78
N PHE A 142 1.11 3.42 -9.48
CA PHE A 142 0.81 4.28 -10.61
C PHE A 142 0.03 3.56 -11.72
N ASP A 143 0.36 2.31 -12.03
CA ASP A 143 -0.36 1.55 -13.05
C ASP A 143 -1.86 1.38 -12.72
N GLU A 144 -2.20 1.22 -11.43
CA GLU A 144 -3.58 1.01 -10.98
C GLU A 144 -4.51 2.20 -11.20
N TYR A 145 -3.99 3.43 -11.24
CA TYR A 145 -4.81 4.64 -11.37
C TYR A 145 -4.35 5.62 -12.44
N PHE A 146 -3.35 5.26 -13.26
CA PHE A 146 -2.76 6.14 -14.27
C PHE A 146 -3.79 6.82 -15.17
N ASP A 147 -4.80 6.08 -15.63
CA ASP A 147 -5.79 6.59 -16.58
C ASP A 147 -6.68 7.69 -16.01
N LYS A 148 -6.74 7.80 -14.68
CA LYS A 148 -7.53 8.80 -13.95
C LYS A 148 -6.75 10.08 -13.64
N ILE A 149 -5.45 10.09 -13.90
CA ILE A 149 -4.56 11.20 -13.54
C ILE A 149 -4.53 12.23 -14.67
N LYS A 150 -4.72 13.51 -14.31
CA LYS A 150 -4.64 14.63 -15.27
C LYS A 150 -3.21 14.92 -15.70
N ASN A 151 -2.26 14.98 -14.76
CA ASN A 151 -0.87 15.30 -15.04
C ASN A 151 0.01 14.03 -15.06
N LYS A 152 -0.05 13.30 -16.17
CA LYS A 152 0.69 12.05 -16.37
C LYS A 152 2.21 12.24 -16.54
N LYS A 153 2.65 13.43 -16.98
CA LYS A 153 4.06 13.71 -17.33
C LYS A 153 5.04 13.41 -16.20
N ARG A 154 4.71 13.81 -14.97
CA ARG A 154 5.58 13.58 -13.81
C ARG A 154 5.75 12.10 -13.46
N ILE A 155 4.70 11.30 -13.68
CA ILE A 155 4.73 9.86 -13.45
C ILE A 155 5.52 9.17 -14.54
N ILE A 156 5.29 9.54 -15.80
CA ILE A 156 6.05 8.99 -16.94
C ILE A 156 7.55 9.23 -16.72
N LYS A 157 7.94 10.47 -16.41
CA LYS A 157 9.34 10.81 -16.12
C LYS A 157 9.94 9.98 -14.99
N PHE A 158 9.19 9.82 -13.89
CA PHE A 158 9.62 8.97 -12.78
C PHE A 158 9.85 7.52 -13.22
N VAL A 159 8.97 6.97 -14.07
CA VAL A 159 9.06 5.59 -14.57
C VAL A 159 10.23 5.42 -15.55
N GLU A 160 10.43 6.36 -16.47
CA GLU A 160 11.58 6.39 -17.39
C GLU A 160 12.91 6.35 -16.65
N ASP A 161 13.04 7.13 -15.57
CA ASP A 161 14.25 7.13 -14.73
C ASP A 161 14.55 5.75 -14.14
N GLN A 162 13.55 4.87 -14.01
CA GLN A 162 13.73 3.52 -13.48
C GLN A 162 14.16 2.49 -14.52
N LEU A 163 14.28 2.85 -15.80
CA LEU A 163 14.87 1.97 -16.82
C LEU A 163 16.34 1.61 -16.50
N ASN A 164 17.02 2.47 -15.73
CA ASN A 164 18.39 2.28 -15.26
C ASN A 164 18.50 1.80 -13.81
N SER A 165 17.39 1.45 -13.16
CA SER A 165 17.37 0.99 -11.75
C SER A 165 18.31 -0.21 -11.51
N THR A 166 18.91 -0.32 -10.32
CA THR A 166 19.73 -1.49 -9.98
C THR A 166 18.86 -2.74 -9.79
N SER A 167 17.64 -2.57 -9.27
CA SER A 167 16.64 -3.63 -9.12
C SER A 167 16.14 -4.15 -10.48
N PRO A 168 16.31 -5.45 -10.80
CA PRO A 168 15.79 -6.04 -12.04
C PRO A 168 14.26 -6.01 -12.13
N LYS A 169 13.56 -6.21 -10.99
CA LYS A 169 12.09 -6.12 -10.91
C LYS A 169 11.61 -4.73 -11.32
N THR A 170 12.26 -3.70 -10.82
CA THR A 170 11.89 -2.31 -11.08
C THR A 170 12.10 -1.96 -12.55
N LYS A 171 13.25 -2.33 -13.13
CA LYS A 171 13.50 -2.18 -14.58
C LYS A 171 12.44 -2.88 -15.43
N LYS A 172 12.08 -4.11 -15.08
CA LYS A 172 11.04 -4.88 -15.77
C LYS A 172 9.70 -4.15 -15.75
N LEU A 173 9.23 -3.75 -14.56
CA LEU A 173 7.94 -3.07 -14.41
C LEU A 173 7.92 -1.69 -15.08
N ALA A 174 9.04 -0.96 -15.10
CA ALA A 174 9.15 0.29 -15.83
C ALA A 174 8.93 0.09 -17.34
N LYS A 175 9.61 -0.90 -17.93
CA LYS A 175 9.42 -1.27 -19.34
C LYS A 175 7.99 -1.68 -19.65
N GLU A 176 7.39 -2.53 -18.82
CA GLU A 176 5.99 -2.96 -18.99
C GLU A 176 5.01 -1.79 -18.88
N PHE A 177 5.23 -0.88 -17.94
CA PHE A 177 4.41 0.31 -17.75
C PHE A 177 4.41 1.21 -18.99
N LEU A 178 5.59 1.52 -19.54
CA LEU A 178 5.76 2.39 -20.71
C LEU A 178 5.23 1.71 -21.99
N LYS A 179 5.56 0.43 -22.19
CA LYS A 179 5.07 -0.38 -23.32
C LYS A 179 3.54 -0.44 -23.35
N LYS A 180 2.89 -0.68 -22.21
CA LYS A 180 1.41 -0.70 -22.10
C LYS A 180 0.75 0.60 -22.58
N ARG A 181 1.50 1.70 -22.62
CA ARG A 181 1.02 3.05 -22.94
C ARG A 181 1.56 3.60 -24.26
N ASN A 182 2.28 2.80 -25.04
CA ASN A 182 2.96 3.24 -26.27
C ASN A 182 3.84 4.48 -26.04
N ILE A 183 4.56 4.51 -24.93
CA ILE A 183 5.56 5.53 -24.63
C ILE A 183 6.93 4.90 -24.94
N GLU A 184 7.65 5.49 -25.89
CA GLU A 184 8.98 5.07 -26.34
C GLU A 184 10.09 5.62 -25.45
#